data_AF-A0A531KCY0-F1
#
_entry.id   AF-A0A531KCY0-F1
#
_cell.length_a   1.000
_cell.length_b   1.000
_cell.length_c   1.000
_cell.angle_alpha   90.00
_cell.angle_beta   90.00
_cell.angle_gamma   90.00
#
_symmetry.space_group_name_H-M   'P 1'
#
loop_
_entity.id
_entity.type
_entity.pdbx_description
1 polymer ?
#
loop_
_entity_poly.entity_id
_entity_poly.type
_entity_poly.pdbx_seq_one_letter_code
_entity_poly.pdbx_strand_id
1 'polypeptide(L)'
;RVVLGISLGGFWSISAALAMRLVPSHLMPRAMSIILTGVSVASVCAAPIGAYVGDIWGWRASFKVAAIVSAVALLVQLVTIPPLPPIEVRRFRSPLDVAKNPAMKVAVLVVLLVASGHFASFAYIRAFLESVPPLDKKSIPLVFLA
;
A
#
# COMPACT_ATOMS: atom_id res chain seq x y z
N ARG A 1 -0.69 8.37 12.54
CA ARG A 1 -0.72 7.08 11.80
C ARG A 1 -2.12 6.66 11.36
N VAL A 2 -3.17 6.92 12.16
CA VAL A 2 -4.59 6.68 11.75
C VAL A 2 -4.92 7.32 10.40
N VAL A 3 -4.58 8.60 10.21
CA VAL A 3 -4.82 9.32 8.94
C VAL A 3 -4.16 8.62 7.75
N LEU A 4 -2.90 8.19 7.88
CA LEU A 4 -2.21 7.45 6.82
C LEU A 4 -2.91 6.13 6.48
N GLY A 5 -3.42 5.42 7.49
CA GLY A 5 -4.20 4.20 7.29
C GLY A 5 -5.51 4.47 6.53
N ILE A 6 -6.23 5.53 6.89
CA ILE A 6 -7.44 5.95 6.18
C ILE A 6 -7.12 6.34 4.74
N SER A 7 -6.05 7.12 4.51
CA SER A 7 -5.62 7.51 3.17
C SER A 7 -5.25 6.32 2.30
N LEU A 8 -4.50 5.35 2.85
CA LEU A 8 -4.11 4.15 2.13
C LEU A 8 -5.32 3.26 1.81
N GLY A 9 -6.22 3.06 2.78
CA GLY A 9 -7.45 2.31 2.57
C GLY A 9 -8.38 2.97 1.55
N GLY A 10 -8.52 4.30 1.61
CA GLY A 10 -9.29 5.09 0.65
C GLY A 10 -8.70 5.01 -0.76
N PHE A 11 -7.39 5.13 -0.89
CA PHE A 11 -6.69 4.98 -2.17
C PHE A 11 -6.99 3.63 -2.81
N TRP A 12 -6.79 2.52 -2.09
CA TRP A 12 -7.01 1.18 -2.65
C TRP A 12 -8.48 0.87 -2.95
N SER A 13 -9.40 1.47 -2.19
CA SER A 13 -10.84 1.29 -2.42
C SER A 13 -11.33 1.98 -3.70
N ILE A 14 -10.68 3.08 -4.11
CA ILE A 14 -11.14 3.91 -5.23
C ILE A 14 -10.25 3.75 -6.48
N SER A 15 -8.97 3.41 -6.35
CA SER A 15 -8.00 3.42 -7.47
C SER A 15 -8.43 2.53 -8.64
N ALA A 16 -8.85 1.30 -8.39
CA ALA A 16 -9.34 0.38 -9.43
C ALA A 16 -10.65 0.88 -10.05
N ALA A 17 -11.58 1.37 -9.23
CA ALA A 17 -12.84 1.93 -9.71
C ALA A 17 -12.62 3.16 -10.59
N LEU A 18 -11.67 4.03 -10.22
CA LEU A 18 -11.29 5.20 -10.99
C LEU A 18 -10.64 4.80 -12.33
N ALA A 19 -9.72 3.82 -12.32
CA ALA A 19 -9.11 3.30 -13.54
C ALA A 19 -10.16 2.75 -14.52
N MET A 20 -11.16 2.00 -14.03
CA MET A 20 -12.27 1.51 -14.85
C MET A 20 -13.11 2.62 -15.49
N ARG A 21 -13.13 3.80 -14.89
CA ARG A 21 -13.89 4.96 -15.40
C ARG A 21 -13.09 5.85 -16.34
N LEU A 22 -11.77 5.80 -16.28
CA LEU A 22 -10.87 6.65 -17.08
C LEU A 22 -10.33 5.95 -18.33
N VAL A 23 -10.27 4.63 -18.31
CA VAL A 23 -9.59 3.84 -19.35
C VAL A 23 -10.55 2.83 -19.97
N PRO A 24 -10.54 2.64 -21.30
CA PRO A 24 -11.30 1.58 -21.97
C PRO A 24 -10.98 0.20 -21.38
N SER A 25 -11.97 -0.70 -21.33
CA SER A 25 -11.86 -2.02 -20.68
C SER A 25 -10.66 -2.86 -21.16
N HIS A 26 -10.32 -2.79 -22.45
CA HIS A 26 -9.18 -3.52 -23.03
C HIS A 26 -7.81 -3.00 -22.54
N LEU A 27 -7.74 -1.77 -22.04
CA LEU A 27 -6.53 -1.16 -21.47
C LEU A 27 -6.49 -1.24 -19.94
N MET A 28 -7.50 -1.83 -19.29
CA MET A 28 -7.55 -1.97 -17.83
C MET A 28 -6.33 -2.72 -17.24
N PRO A 29 -5.84 -3.84 -17.84
CA PRO A 29 -4.63 -4.49 -17.34
C PRO A 29 -3.40 -3.57 -17.42
N ARG A 30 -3.32 -2.73 -18.46
CA ARG A 30 -2.23 -1.75 -18.63
C ARG A 30 -2.31 -0.61 -17.60
N ALA A 31 -3.51 -0.13 -17.29
CA ALA A 31 -3.70 0.86 -16.24
C ALA A 31 -3.27 0.31 -14.87
N MET A 32 -3.69 -0.93 -14.56
CA MET A 32 -3.30 -1.59 -13.32
C MET A 32 -1.79 -1.87 -13.25
N SER A 33 -1.15 -2.28 -14.35
CA SER A 33 0.30 -2.48 -14.34
C SER A 33 1.04 -1.17 -14.09
N ILE A 34 0.61 -0.03 -14.65
CA ILE A 34 1.20 1.29 -14.34
C ILE A 34 1.04 1.63 -12.85
N ILE A 35 -0.14 1.43 -12.27
CA ILE A 35 -0.38 1.68 -10.83
C ILE A 35 0.54 0.81 -9.97
N LEU A 36 0.61 -0.49 -10.27
CA LEU A 36 1.44 -1.44 -9.52
C LEU A 36 2.93 -1.17 -9.71
N THR A 37 3.38 -0.79 -10.90
CA THR A 37 4.76 -0.34 -11.14
C THR A 37 5.10 0.86 -10.26
N GLY A 38 4.20 1.83 -10.13
CA GLY A 38 4.37 2.95 -9.21
C GLY A 38 4.57 2.50 -7.75
N VAL A 39 3.77 1.53 -7.28
CA VAL A 39 3.91 0.93 -5.94
C VAL A 39 5.26 0.24 -5.76
N SER A 40 5.70 -0.52 -6.77
CA SER A 40 6.99 -1.23 -6.74
C SER A 40 8.17 -0.26 -6.68
N VAL A 41 8.18 0.75 -7.55
CA VAL A 41 9.23 1.79 -7.56
C VAL A 41 9.25 2.53 -6.24
N ALA A 42 8.09 2.93 -5.72
CA ALA A 42 7.99 3.61 -4.43
C ALA A 42 8.54 2.73 -3.29
N SER A 43 8.22 1.43 -3.27
CA SER A 43 8.65 0.51 -2.22
C SER A 43 10.17 0.31 -2.19
N VAL A 44 10.81 0.23 -3.37
CA VAL A 44 12.26 0.08 -3.49
C VAL A 44 12.99 1.38 -3.17
N CYS A 45 12.48 2.52 -3.65
CA CYS A 45 13.16 3.81 -3.52
C CYS A 45 12.90 4.52 -2.17
N ALA A 46 11.77 4.28 -1.51
CA ALA A 46 11.38 5.05 -0.32
C ALA A 46 12.35 4.85 0.86
N ALA A 47 12.82 3.64 1.11
CA ALA A 47 13.75 3.35 2.19
C ALA A 47 15.11 4.06 2.02
N PRO A 48 15.85 3.92 0.89
CA PRO A 48 17.13 4.59 0.70
C PRO A 48 17.00 6.10 0.64
N ILE A 49 16.00 6.63 -0.07
CA ILE A 49 15.77 8.09 -0.12
C ILE A 49 15.41 8.62 1.27
N GLY A 50 14.54 7.91 1.99
CA GLY A 50 14.11 8.28 3.34
C GLY A 50 15.26 8.28 4.35
N ALA A 51 16.15 7.29 4.26
CA ALA A 51 17.35 7.19 5.08
C ALA A 51 18.35 8.31 4.76
N TYR A 52 18.66 8.51 3.47
CA TYR A 52 19.59 9.57 3.03
C TYR A 52 19.12 10.98 3.46
N VAL A 53 17.85 11.30 3.22
CA VAL A 53 17.26 12.57 3.65
C VAL A 53 17.21 12.69 5.18
N GLY A 54 16.95 11.56 5.85
CA GLY A 54 16.89 11.48 7.30
C GLY A 54 18.24 11.69 7.99
N ASP A 55 19.33 11.24 7.36
CA ASP A 55 20.69 11.36 7.88
C ASP A 55 21.22 12.80 7.77
N ILE A 56 20.99 13.45 6.64
CA ILE A 56 21.50 14.81 6.38
C ILE A 56 20.64 15.90 7.03
N TRP A 57 19.31 15.77 6.96
CA TRP A 57 18.37 16.83 7.36
C TRP A 57 17.42 16.43 8.49
N GLY A 58 17.66 15.26 9.11
CA GLY A 58 16.85 14.73 10.18
C GLY A 58 15.54 14.10 9.70
N TRP A 59 14.98 13.22 10.52
CA TRP A 59 13.78 12.43 10.19
C TRP A 59 12.55 13.26 9.78
N ARG A 60 12.42 14.51 10.28
CA ARG A 60 11.31 15.42 9.93
C ARG A 60 11.37 15.86 8.48
N ALA A 61 12.55 15.95 7.88
CA ALA A 61 12.73 16.30 6.48
C ALA A 61 12.14 15.23 5.55
N SER A 62 12.31 13.95 5.88
CA SER A 62 11.74 12.84 5.10
C SER A 62 10.21 12.93 5.02
N PHE A 63 9.54 13.34 6.11
CA PHE A 63 8.09 13.60 6.10
C PHE A 63 7.70 14.82 5.25
N LYS A 64 8.49 15.89 5.27
CA LYS A 64 8.25 17.08 4.44
C LYS A 64 8.38 16.75 2.95
N VAL A 65 9.40 15.99 2.56
CA VAL A 65 9.58 15.54 1.17
C VAL A 65 8.39 14.68 0.72
N ALA A 66 7.97 13.71 1.54
CA ALA A 66 6.80 12.89 1.23
C ALA A 66 5.51 13.71 1.09
N ALA A 67 5.32 14.74 1.93
CA ALA A 67 4.19 15.65 1.86
C ALA A 67 4.20 16.48 0.57
N ILE A 68 5.37 16.99 0.16
CA ILE A 68 5.52 17.75 -1.10
C ILE A 68 5.18 16.86 -2.30
N VAL A 69 5.75 15.65 -2.36
CA VAL A 69 5.47 14.71 -3.46
C VAL A 69 3.97 14.37 -3.54
N SER A 70 3.34 14.16 -2.39
CA SER A 70 1.91 13.88 -2.30
C SER A 70 1.05 15.07 -2.74
N ALA A 71 1.44 16.30 -2.38
CA ALA A 71 0.78 17.53 -2.82
C ALA A 71 0.89 17.72 -4.34
N VAL A 72 2.07 17.46 -4.92
CA VAL A 72 2.26 17.50 -6.38
C VAL A 72 1.37 16.45 -7.07
N ALA A 73 1.34 15.21 -6.56
CA ALA A 73 0.48 14.17 -7.11
C ALA A 73 -1.00 14.56 -7.06
N LEU A 74 -1.45 15.17 -5.94
CA LEU A 74 -2.81 15.68 -5.79
C LEU A 74 -3.11 16.79 -6.81
N LEU A 75 -2.20 17.75 -6.99
CA LEU A 75 -2.37 18.82 -7.97
C LEU A 75 -2.47 18.28 -9.40
N VAL A 76 -1.61 17.32 -9.75
CA VAL A 76 -1.67 16.65 -11.06
C VAL A 76 -3.02 15.96 -11.24
N GLN A 77 -3.51 15.24 -10.23
CA GLN A 77 -4.82 14.59 -10.27
C GLN A 77 -5.97 15.60 -10.44
N LEU A 78 -5.94 16.73 -9.72
CA LEU A 78 -6.97 17.77 -9.82
C LEU A 78 -7.03 18.41 -11.22
N VAL A 79 -5.89 18.54 -11.90
CA VAL A 79 -5.80 19.14 -13.24
C VAL A 79 -6.09 18.13 -14.34
N THR A 80 -5.77 16.85 -14.15
CA THR A 80 -5.84 15.83 -15.20
C THR A 80 -7.09 14.97 -15.17
N ILE A 81 -7.71 14.76 -14.00
CA ILE A 81 -8.89 13.90 -13.89
C ILE A 81 -10.14 14.73 -14.29
N PRO A 82 -10.85 14.33 -15.36
CA PRO A 82 -12.07 15.02 -15.76
C PRO A 82 -13.19 14.81 -14.72
N PRO A 83 -14.19 15.71 -14.65
CA PRO A 83 -15.36 15.52 -13.82
C PRO A 83 -16.06 14.20 -14.16
N LEU A 84 -16.19 13.33 -13.16
CA LEU A 84 -16.76 11.99 -13.30
C LEU A 84 -18.16 11.97 -12.67
N PRO A 85 -19.25 12.17 -13.44
CA PRO A 85 -20.60 12.28 -12.90
C PRO A 85 -20.99 11.03 -12.09
N PRO A 86 -21.78 11.17 -11.01
CA PRO A 86 -22.21 10.01 -10.22
C PRO A 86 -22.97 9.03 -11.13
N ILE A 87 -22.49 7.78 -11.20
CA ILE A 87 -23.30 6.71 -11.78
C ILE A 87 -24.38 6.41 -10.76
N GLU A 88 -25.66 6.43 -11.14
CA GLU A 88 -26.75 6.07 -10.23
C GLU A 88 -26.41 4.76 -9.53
N VAL A 89 -26.18 4.85 -8.22
CA VAL A 89 -25.80 3.69 -7.43
C VAL A 89 -27.07 2.86 -7.30
N ARG A 90 -27.22 1.86 -8.17
CA ARG A 90 -28.33 0.91 -8.16
C ARG A 90 -28.30 0.11 -6.85
N ARG A 91 -28.79 0.72 -5.76
CA ARG A 91 -28.67 0.30 -4.35
C ARG A 91 -27.26 -0.19 -4.02
N PHE A 92 -26.52 0.55 -3.19
CA PHE A 92 -25.51 -0.10 -2.35
C PHE A 92 -26.22 -1.30 -1.68
N ARG A 93 -26.02 -2.53 -2.18
CA ARG A 93 -26.15 -3.71 -1.31
C ARG A 93 -25.24 -3.35 -0.16
N SER A 94 -25.81 -3.18 1.03
CA SER A 94 -25.07 -2.62 2.14
C SER A 94 -23.77 -3.43 2.25
N PRO A 95 -22.59 -2.82 2.42
CA PRO A 95 -21.36 -3.57 2.70
C PRO A 95 -21.60 -4.61 3.82
N LEU A 96 -22.54 -4.30 4.72
CA LEU A 96 -23.06 -5.18 5.76
C LEU A 96 -23.83 -6.41 5.24
N ASP A 97 -24.57 -6.29 4.13
CA ASP A 97 -25.25 -7.42 3.49
C ASP A 97 -24.26 -8.38 2.84
N VAL A 98 -23.18 -7.87 2.26
CA VAL A 98 -22.07 -8.71 1.75
C VAL A 98 -21.33 -9.38 2.91
N ALA A 99 -21.16 -8.67 4.04
CA ALA A 99 -20.59 -9.23 5.25
C ALA A 99 -21.46 -10.30 5.93
N LYS A 100 -22.75 -10.41 5.60
CA LYS A 100 -23.61 -11.53 6.08
C LYS A 100 -23.28 -12.85 5.39
N ASN A 101 -22.61 -12.84 4.23
CA ASN A 101 -22.23 -14.07 3.54
C ASN A 101 -21.11 -14.80 4.33
N PRO A 102 -21.35 -16.04 4.79
CA PRO A 102 -20.35 -16.79 5.57
C PRO A 102 -19.05 -17.02 4.79
N ALA A 103 -19.11 -17.24 3.47
CA ALA A 103 -17.92 -17.39 2.64
C ALA A 103 -17.08 -16.10 2.60
N MET A 104 -17.73 -14.93 2.60
CA MET A 104 -17.03 -13.64 2.67
C MET A 104 -16.35 -13.44 4.02
N LYS A 105 -17.00 -13.82 5.13
CA LYS A 105 -16.39 -13.74 6.47
C LYS A 105 -15.13 -14.59 6.55
N VAL A 106 -15.18 -15.82 6.03
CA VAL A 106 -14.01 -16.72 5.98
C VAL A 106 -12.92 -16.11 5.09
N ALA A 107 -13.26 -15.60 3.90
CA ALA A 107 -12.29 -14.97 3.01
C ALA A 107 -11.59 -13.78 3.67
N VAL A 108 -12.34 -12.88 4.32
CA VAL A 108 -11.79 -11.74 5.06
C VAL A 108 -10.91 -12.20 6.21
N LEU A 109 -11.34 -13.21 6.98
CA LEU A 109 -10.54 -13.76 8.08
C LEU A 109 -9.21 -14.37 7.58
N VAL A 110 -9.25 -15.14 6.50
CA VAL A 110 -8.05 -15.72 5.87
C VAL A 110 -7.11 -14.61 5.40
N VAL A 111 -7.63 -13.58 4.72
CA VAL A 111 -6.82 -12.44 4.27
C VAL A 111 -6.20 -11.70 5.46
N LEU A 112 -6.97 -11.48 6.54
CA LEU A 112 -6.48 -10.86 7.76
C LEU A 112 -5.36 -11.68 8.40
N LEU A 113 -5.53 -12.99 8.51
CA LEU A 113 -4.53 -13.89 9.09
C LEU A 113 -3.26 -13.95 8.25
N VAL A 114 -3.39 -14.11 6.93
CA VAL A 114 -2.25 -14.15 5.99
C VAL A 114 -1.50 -12.81 6.00
N ALA A 115 -2.21 -11.69 5.91
CA ALA A 115 -1.60 -10.36 5.96
C ALA A 115 -0.91 -10.12 7.31
N SER A 116 -1.57 -10.47 8.42
CA SER A 116 -0.99 -10.32 9.76
C SER A 116 0.27 -11.18 9.92
N GLY A 117 0.23 -12.43 9.47
CA GLY A 117 1.40 -13.32 9.47
C GLY A 117 2.54 -12.77 8.61
N HIS A 118 2.23 -12.25 7.43
CA HIS A 118 3.23 -11.63 6.54
C HIS A 118 3.91 -10.41 7.18
N PHE A 119 3.13 -9.46 7.72
CA PHE A 119 3.67 -8.27 8.38
C PHE A 119 4.38 -8.58 9.70
N ALA A 120 3.87 -9.55 10.48
CA ALA A 120 4.52 -9.99 11.71
C ALA A 120 5.87 -10.63 11.41
N SER A 121 5.96 -11.47 10.39
CA SER A 121 7.24 -12.00 9.92
C SER A 121 8.20 -10.86 9.56
N PHE A 122 7.80 -9.89 8.74
CA PHE A 122 8.68 -8.75 8.42
C PHE A 122 9.16 -7.96 9.64
N ALA A 123 8.31 -7.75 10.65
CA ALA A 123 8.65 -6.98 11.84
C ALA A 123 9.50 -7.76 12.85
N TYR A 124 9.25 -9.07 13.00
CA TYR A 124 9.80 -9.88 14.09
C TYR A 124 10.79 -10.95 13.64
N ILE A 125 11.00 -11.17 12.34
CA ILE A 125 11.95 -12.18 11.85
C ILE A 125 13.36 -11.95 12.41
N ARG A 126 13.80 -10.70 12.51
CA ARG A 126 15.11 -10.38 13.12
C ARG A 126 15.14 -10.68 14.62
N ALA A 127 14.12 -10.23 15.36
CA ALA A 127 14.02 -10.47 16.81
C ALA A 127 13.93 -11.98 17.13
N PHE A 128 13.25 -12.74 16.27
CA PHE A 128 13.17 -14.19 16.34
C PHE A 128 14.53 -14.85 16.08
N LEU A 129 15.22 -14.45 15.01
CA LEU A 129 16.56 -14.97 14.68
C LEU A 129 17.61 -14.66 15.76
N GLU A 130 17.51 -13.52 16.44
CA GLU A 130 18.36 -13.16 17.58
C GLU A 130 18.05 -13.99 18.85
N SER A 131 16.88 -14.66 18.92
CA SER A 131 16.46 -15.48 20.06
C SER A 131 16.79 -16.98 19.94
N VAL A 132 17.29 -17.43 18.78
CA VAL A 132 17.67 -18.84 18.53
C VAL A 132 19.20 -18.99 18.59
N PRO A 133 19.77 -19.65 19.62
CA PRO A 133 21.18 -20.05 19.61
C PRO A 133 21.39 -21.16 18.55
N PRO A 134 22.40 -21.13 17.64
CA PRO A 134 23.65 -20.35 17.64
C PRO A 134 23.89 -19.62 16.30
N LEU A 135 23.04 -18.67 15.90
CA LEU A 135 23.33 -17.84 14.72
C LEU A 135 24.15 -16.61 15.13
N ASP A 136 25.44 -16.66 14.83
CA ASP A 136 26.38 -15.54 15.01
C ASP A 136 25.81 -14.26 14.34
N LYS A 137 25.96 -13.09 14.98
CA LYS A 137 25.38 -11.82 14.48
C LYS A 137 25.86 -11.45 13.07
N LYS A 138 26.94 -12.07 12.60
CA LYS A 138 27.52 -11.92 11.27
C LYS A 138 26.85 -12.76 10.18
N SER A 139 26.12 -13.82 10.50
CA SER A 139 25.46 -14.70 9.50
C SER A 139 24.01 -14.33 9.22
N ILE A 140 23.36 -13.53 10.09
CA ILE A 140 21.98 -13.04 9.90
C ILE A 140 21.80 -12.30 8.56
N PRO A 141 22.71 -11.40 8.11
CA PRO A 141 22.57 -10.72 6.81
C PRO A 141 22.68 -11.67 5.61
N LEU A 142 23.47 -12.75 5.73
CA LEU A 142 23.67 -13.75 4.68
C LEU A 142 22.40 -14.58 4.42
N VAL A 143 21.57 -14.79 5.44
CA VAL A 143 20.27 -15.48 5.31
C VAL A 143 19.24 -14.62 4.58
N PHE A 144 19.32 -13.29 4.65
CA PHE A 144 18.45 -12.39 3.88
C PHE A 144 18.93 -12.17 2.43
N LEU A 145 20.14 -12.63 2.09
CA LEU A 145 20.77 -12.51 0.77
C LEU A 145 20.67 -13.78 -0.09
N ALA A 146 20.32 -14.92 0.50
CA ALA A 146 20.09 -16.21 -0.17
C ALA A 146 18.60 -16.44 -0.47
#